data_AF-A0A7S2PVE4-F1
#
_entry.id   AF-A0A7S2PVE4-F1
#
_cell.length_a   1.000
_cell.length_b   1.000
_cell.length_c   1.000
_cell.angle_alpha   90.00
_cell.angle_beta   90.00
_cell.angle_gamma   90.00
#
_symmetry.space_group_name_H-M   'P 1'
#
loop_
_entity.id
_entity.type
_entity.pdbx_description
1 polymer ?
#
loop_
_entity_poly.entity_id
_entity_poly.type
_entity_poly.pdbx_seq_one_letter_code
_entity_poly.pdbx_strand_id
1 'polypeptide(L)'
;RLRKLAETATALFDTVHTELALVFSKIATLVLSIVLLNHYIACIWYALATGAETGESTWLHAITNVDTGDLKYMYMLSFHWAICQFTPATQNISPANATERAFACAVVLLALVTFSSFLGRMTSAMTQLMNLTASRRQDDATLRKFMRDNKVSTSLARHIWSIYRHQMAAKEKKLQRTDIDS
;
A
#
# COMPACT_ATOMS: atom_id res chain seq x y z
N ARG A 1 40.11 9.96 1.78
CA ARG A 1 39.15 10.16 0.66
C ARG A 1 38.13 9.02 0.57
N LEU A 2 38.53 7.76 0.77
CA LEU A 2 37.62 6.60 0.83
C LEU A 2 36.59 6.68 1.97
N ARG A 3 37.00 7.13 3.17
CA ARG A 3 36.08 7.27 4.32
C ARG A 3 34.90 8.22 4.05
N LYS A 4 35.15 9.37 3.41
CA LYS A 4 34.10 10.32 3.02
C LYS A 4 33.13 9.75 1.99
N LEU A 5 33.62 8.93 1.04
CA LEU A 5 32.78 8.25 0.04
C LEU A 5 31.91 7.17 0.68
N ALA A 6 32.44 6.42 1.64
CA ALA A 6 31.68 5.47 2.43
C ALA A 6 30.61 6.19 3.26
N GLU A 7 30.97 7.26 3.99
CA GLU A 7 30.03 8.08 4.76
C GLU A 7 28.90 8.67 3.90
N THR A 8 29.20 9.11 2.67
CA THR A 8 28.15 9.59 1.75
C THR A 8 27.29 8.47 1.18
N ALA A 9 27.87 7.30 0.87
CA ALA A 9 27.13 6.14 0.39
C ALA A 9 26.18 5.60 1.47
N THR A 10 26.64 5.50 2.72
CA THR A 10 25.83 5.08 3.85
C THR A 10 24.69 6.07 4.12
N ALA A 11 24.95 7.37 4.10
CA ALA A 11 23.89 8.37 4.29
C ALA A 11 22.81 8.33 3.18
N LEU A 12 23.22 8.07 1.93
CA LEU A 12 22.30 7.92 0.81
C LEU A 12 21.46 6.64 0.94
N PHE A 13 22.10 5.55 1.36
CA PHE A 13 21.47 4.27 1.63
C PHE A 13 20.45 4.37 2.78
N ASP A 14 20.80 5.04 3.88
CA ASP A 14 19.93 5.26 5.04
C ASP A 14 18.70 6.10 4.68
N THR A 15 18.90 7.14 3.86
CA THR A 15 17.80 8.02 3.42
C THR A 15 16.83 7.26 2.53
N VAL A 16 17.33 6.49 1.56
CA VAL A 16 16.48 5.65 0.69
C VAL A 16 15.76 4.57 1.49
N HIS A 17 16.43 3.94 2.46
CA HIS A 17 15.78 2.98 3.35
C HIS A 17 14.65 3.60 4.16
N THR A 18 14.83 4.83 4.64
CA THR A 18 13.82 5.54 5.44
C THR A 18 12.59 5.88 4.59
N GLU A 19 12.78 6.43 3.38
CA GLU A 19 11.68 6.76 2.45
C GLU A 19 10.90 5.51 2.00
N LEU A 20 11.62 4.44 1.65
CA LEU A 20 11.00 3.16 1.31
C LEU A 20 10.24 2.61 2.51
N ALA A 21 10.83 2.61 3.70
CA ALA A 21 10.18 2.11 4.92
C ALA A 21 8.89 2.87 5.24
N LEU A 22 8.87 4.20 5.04
CA LEU A 22 7.65 5.01 5.21
C LEU A 22 6.57 4.65 4.18
N VAL A 23 6.94 4.48 2.90
CA VAL A 23 6.00 4.05 1.86
C VAL A 23 5.45 2.65 2.14
N PHE A 24 6.32 1.70 2.49
CA PHE A 24 5.93 0.35 2.88
C PHE A 24 5.01 0.35 4.10
N SER A 25 5.31 1.16 5.12
CA SER A 25 4.46 1.33 6.31
C SER A 25 3.06 1.82 5.93
N LYS A 26 2.96 2.85 5.08
CA LYS A 26 1.66 3.36 4.59
C LYS A 26 0.87 2.30 3.82
N ILE A 27 1.53 1.52 2.96
CA ILE A 27 0.90 0.42 2.22
C ILE A 27 0.47 -0.71 3.17
N ALA A 28 1.30 -1.07 4.15
CA ALA A 28 0.98 -2.09 5.13
C ALA A 28 -0.24 -1.72 5.98
N THR A 29 -0.33 -0.47 6.45
CA THR A 29 -1.52 0.04 7.17
C THR A 29 -2.78 -0.02 6.30
N LEU A 30 -2.66 0.31 5.01
CA LEU A 30 -3.74 0.20 4.04
C LEU A 30 -4.22 -1.25 3.87
N VAL A 31 -3.29 -2.19 3.66
CA VAL A 31 -3.59 -3.62 3.51
C VAL A 31 -4.23 -4.17 4.79
N LEU A 32 -3.69 -3.82 5.96
CA LEU A 32 -4.27 -4.23 7.25
C LEU A 32 -5.70 -3.71 7.41
N SER A 33 -5.97 -2.47 6.99
CA SER A 33 -7.33 -1.90 7.02
C SER A 33 -8.31 -2.70 6.15
N ILE A 34 -7.87 -3.17 4.97
CA ILE A 34 -8.69 -4.03 4.09
C ILE A 34 -8.91 -5.41 4.71
N VAL A 35 -7.89 -6.00 5.32
CA VAL A 35 -8.01 -7.30 6.01
C VAL A 35 -9.01 -7.22 7.15
N LEU A 36 -8.94 -6.17 7.98
CA LEU A 36 -9.89 -5.95 9.07
C LEU A 36 -11.31 -5.73 8.56
N LEU A 37 -11.49 -4.95 7.50
CA LEU A 37 -12.80 -4.77 6.87
C LEU A 37 -13.37 -6.11 6.38
N ASN A 38 -12.55 -6.94 5.71
CA ASN A 38 -12.96 -8.27 5.25
C ASN A 38 -13.29 -9.21 6.41
N HIS A 39 -12.61 -9.10 7.54
CA HIS A 39 -12.95 -9.85 8.75
C HIS A 39 -14.37 -9.52 9.23
N TYR A 40 -14.72 -8.23 9.33
CA TYR A 40 -16.08 -7.83 9.71
C TYR A 40 -17.13 -8.31 8.71
N ILE A 41 -16.87 -8.17 7.40
CA ILE A 41 -17.77 -8.65 6.35
C ILE A 41 -17.97 -10.16 6.46
N ALA A 42 -16.90 -10.92 6.67
CA ALA A 42 -16.95 -12.38 6.83
C ALA A 42 -17.73 -12.79 8.08
N CYS A 43 -17.54 -12.10 9.20
CA CYS A 43 -18.30 -12.36 10.43
C CYS A 43 -19.79 -12.07 10.25
N ILE A 44 -20.15 -10.97 9.57
CA ILE A 44 -21.55 -10.66 9.27
C ILE A 44 -22.14 -11.70 8.31
N TRP A 45 -21.39 -12.10 7.27
CA TRP A 45 -21.80 -13.13 6.32
C TRP A 45 -22.12 -14.47 6.99
N TYR A 46 -21.28 -14.89 7.93
CA TYR A 46 -21.52 -16.10 8.72
C TYR A 46 -22.67 -15.93 9.72
N ALA A 47 -22.80 -14.77 10.35
CA ALA A 47 -23.88 -14.45 11.28
C ALA A 47 -25.25 -14.43 10.58
N LEU A 48 -25.34 -13.93 9.34
CA LEU A 48 -26.58 -13.94 8.56
C LEU A 48 -27.08 -15.36 8.29
N ALA A 49 -26.17 -16.30 8.01
CA ALA A 49 -26.57 -17.68 7.73
C ALA A 49 -26.87 -18.50 8.99
N THR A 50 -26.24 -18.19 10.13
CA THR A 50 -26.50 -18.88 11.40
C THR A 50 -27.69 -18.28 12.18
N GLY A 51 -28.03 -17.02 11.94
CA GLY A 51 -29.17 -16.33 12.55
C GLY A 51 -30.48 -16.44 11.76
N ALA A 52 -30.49 -17.08 10.60
CA ALA A 52 -31.68 -17.30 9.79
C ALA A 52 -32.71 -18.20 10.50
N GLU A 53 -33.99 -18.04 10.15
CA GLU A 53 -35.06 -18.82 10.79
C GLU A 53 -34.94 -20.32 10.46
N THR A 54 -35.44 -21.17 11.36
CA THR A 54 -35.40 -22.62 11.16
C THR A 54 -36.17 -23.01 9.90
N GLY A 55 -35.46 -23.53 8.89
CA GLY A 55 -36.03 -23.91 7.59
C GLY A 55 -35.79 -22.90 6.46
N GLU A 56 -35.22 -21.73 6.75
CA GLU A 56 -34.79 -20.79 5.72
C GLU A 56 -33.51 -21.29 5.02
N SER A 57 -33.50 -21.27 3.68
CA SER A 57 -32.32 -21.64 2.91
C SER A 57 -31.28 -20.52 2.97
N THR A 58 -30.07 -20.88 3.42
CA THR A 58 -28.92 -19.99 3.54
C THR A 58 -27.75 -20.55 2.72
N TRP A 59 -26.70 -19.76 2.53
CA TRP A 59 -25.50 -20.24 1.84
C TRP A 59 -24.87 -21.48 2.52
N LEU A 60 -25.06 -21.65 3.84
CA LEU A 60 -24.63 -22.84 4.58
C LEU A 60 -25.34 -24.12 4.13
N HIS A 61 -26.60 -24.03 3.65
CA HIS A 61 -27.34 -25.19 3.15
C HIS A 61 -26.89 -25.60 1.73
N ALA A 62 -26.27 -24.68 0.98
CA ALA A 62 -25.81 -24.93 -0.37
C ALA A 62 -24.47 -25.70 -0.42
N ILE A 63 -23.70 -25.72 0.67
CA ILE A 63 -22.45 -26.47 0.77
C ILE A 63 -22.71 -27.93 1.16
N THR A 64 -22.50 -28.85 0.23
CA THR A 64 -22.58 -30.29 0.49
C THR A 64 -21.20 -30.83 0.85
N ASN A 65 -21.13 -31.76 1.81
CA ASN A 65 -19.89 -32.42 2.26
C ASN A 65 -18.90 -31.55 3.05
N VAL A 66 -19.39 -30.52 3.74
CA VAL A 66 -18.58 -29.72 4.66
C VAL A 66 -19.11 -29.89 6.07
N ASP A 67 -18.22 -30.13 7.03
CA ASP A 67 -18.57 -30.10 8.45
C ASP A 67 -18.82 -28.65 8.88
N THR A 68 -20.09 -28.29 9.02
CA THR A 68 -20.54 -26.97 9.50
C THR A 68 -20.17 -26.72 10.97
N GLY A 69 -19.76 -27.75 11.71
CA GLY A 69 -19.22 -27.65 13.07
C GLY A 69 -17.77 -27.15 13.13
N ASP A 70 -17.01 -27.20 12.04
CA ASP A 70 -15.64 -26.64 12.01
C ASP A 70 -15.68 -25.11 11.82
N LEU A 71 -15.68 -24.40 12.94
CA LEU A 71 -15.65 -22.93 12.98
C LEU A 71 -14.46 -22.31 12.24
N LYS A 72 -13.29 -22.97 12.22
CA LYS A 72 -12.11 -22.43 11.53
C LYS A 72 -12.31 -22.51 10.03
N TYR A 73 -12.82 -23.64 9.54
CA TYR A 73 -13.15 -23.80 8.14
C TYR A 73 -14.24 -22.82 7.70
N MET A 74 -15.32 -22.70 8.48
CA MET A 74 -16.41 -21.75 8.21
C MET A 74 -15.94 -20.30 8.18
N TYR A 75 -15.06 -19.92 9.10
CA TYR A 75 -14.44 -18.59 9.09
C TYR A 75 -13.61 -18.38 7.82
N MET A 76 -12.71 -19.30 7.47
CA MET A 76 -11.86 -19.17 6.29
C MET A 76 -12.68 -19.13 5.00
N LEU A 77 -13.75 -19.91 4.91
CA LEU A 77 -14.67 -19.91 3.78
C LEU A 77 -15.41 -18.57 3.66
N SER A 78 -15.91 -18.02 4.77
CA SER A 78 -16.58 -16.72 4.83
C SER A 78 -15.61 -15.57 4.51
N PHE A 79 -14.37 -15.65 5.00
CA PHE A 79 -13.33 -14.67 4.74
C PHE A 79 -12.86 -14.69 3.28
N HIS A 80 -12.70 -15.88 2.70
CA HIS A 80 -12.43 -16.03 1.27
C HIS A 80 -13.55 -15.41 0.43
N TRP A 81 -14.82 -15.68 0.77
CA TRP A 81 -15.96 -15.05 0.10
C TRP A 81 -15.93 -13.52 0.17
N ALA A 82 -15.61 -12.95 1.35
CA ALA A 82 -15.49 -11.51 1.51
C ALA A 82 -14.40 -10.92 0.59
N ILE A 83 -13.22 -11.56 0.53
CA ILE A 83 -12.11 -11.11 -0.34
C ILE A 83 -12.50 -11.15 -1.81
N CYS A 84 -13.22 -12.19 -2.26
CA CYS A 84 -13.69 -12.31 -3.64
C CYS A 84 -14.62 -11.17 -4.08
N GLN A 85 -15.21 -10.41 -3.15
CA GLN A 85 -16.02 -9.23 -3.50
C GLN A 85 -15.15 -8.02 -3.88
N PHE A 86 -13.92 -7.94 -3.36
CA PHE A 86 -12.95 -6.88 -3.69
C PHE A 86 -12.15 -7.20 -4.93
N THR A 87 -11.77 -8.48 -5.09
CA THR A 87 -11.08 -8.97 -6.29
C THR A 87 -11.95 -10.05 -6.89
N PRO A 88 -12.66 -9.77 -8.00
CA PRO A 88 -13.52 -10.75 -8.65
C PRO A 88 -12.74 -12.04 -8.90
N ALA A 89 -13.08 -13.06 -8.13
CA ALA A 89 -12.47 -14.37 -8.15
C ALA A 89 -13.57 -15.43 -8.05
N THR A 90 -13.23 -16.65 -8.46
CA THR A 90 -14.16 -17.78 -8.36
C THR A 90 -14.47 -18.05 -6.89
N GLN A 91 -15.75 -18.03 -6.55
CA GLN A 91 -16.24 -18.33 -5.21
C GLN A 91 -17.19 -19.53 -5.26
N ASN A 92 -17.16 -20.34 -4.21
CA ASN A 92 -17.85 -21.63 -4.16
C ASN A 92 -19.20 -21.52 -3.44
N ILE A 93 -19.46 -20.39 -2.79
CA ILE A 93 -20.66 -20.11 -2.00
C ILE A 93 -21.36 -18.90 -2.58
N SER A 94 -22.69 -18.88 -2.52
CA SER A 94 -23.51 -17.81 -3.07
C SER A 94 -24.72 -17.57 -2.17
N PRO A 95 -25.23 -16.33 -2.12
CA PRO A 95 -26.45 -16.01 -1.38
C PRO A 95 -27.64 -16.85 -1.87
N ALA A 96 -28.31 -17.50 -0.93
CA ALA A 96 -29.46 -18.38 -1.15
C ALA A 96 -30.81 -17.70 -0.86
N ASN A 97 -30.82 -16.60 -0.09
CA ASN A 97 -32.02 -15.82 0.21
C ASN A 97 -31.87 -14.32 -0.11
N ALA A 98 -32.98 -13.58 0.01
CA ALA A 98 -33.04 -12.16 -0.33
C ALA A 98 -32.17 -11.30 0.58
N THR A 99 -32.08 -11.61 1.87
CA THR A 99 -31.28 -10.89 2.86
C THR A 99 -29.79 -11.02 2.56
N GLU A 100 -29.31 -12.24 2.35
CA GLU A 100 -27.94 -12.53 1.94
C GLU A 100 -27.61 -11.85 0.60
N ARG A 101 -28.55 -11.86 -0.35
CA ARG A 101 -28.38 -11.20 -1.66
C ARG A 101 -28.25 -9.69 -1.51
N ALA A 102 -29.11 -9.05 -0.72
CA ALA A 102 -29.05 -7.62 -0.46
C ALA A 102 -27.73 -7.21 0.20
N PHE A 103 -27.28 -8.00 1.18
CA PHE A 103 -25.97 -7.82 1.81
C PHE A 103 -24.83 -7.96 0.80
N ALA A 104 -24.84 -9.01 -0.03
CA ALA A 104 -23.84 -9.21 -1.07
C ALA A 104 -23.75 -8.01 -2.04
N CYS A 105 -24.90 -7.49 -2.50
CA CYS A 105 -24.94 -6.28 -3.33
C CYS A 105 -24.32 -5.06 -2.63
N ALA A 106 -24.64 -4.85 -1.35
CA ALA A 106 -24.07 -3.76 -0.56
C ALA A 106 -22.54 -3.90 -0.39
N VAL A 107 -22.06 -5.13 -0.14
CA VAL A 107 -20.63 -5.42 -0.03
C VAL A 107 -19.90 -5.15 -1.34
N VAL A 108 -20.45 -5.53 -2.49
CA VAL A 108 -19.83 -5.26 -3.80
C VAL A 108 -19.70 -3.76 -4.06
N LEU A 109 -20.71 -2.95 -3.73
CA LEU A 109 -20.65 -1.49 -3.86
C LEU A 109 -19.58 -0.88 -2.94
N LEU A 110 -19.53 -1.33 -1.68
CA LEU A 110 -18.51 -0.93 -0.72
C LEU A 110 -17.11 -1.32 -1.20
N ALA A 111 -16.96 -2.53 -1.75
CA ALA A 111 -15.72 -3.06 -2.26
C ALA A 111 -15.22 -2.23 -3.45
N LEU A 112 -16.10 -1.84 -4.37
CA LEU A 112 -15.76 -0.96 -5.50
C LEU A 112 -15.15 0.38 -5.04
N VAL A 113 -15.80 1.05 -4.10
CA VAL A 113 -15.32 2.36 -3.57
C VAL A 113 -14.00 2.20 -2.82
N THR A 114 -13.91 1.17 -1.96
CA THR A 114 -12.74 0.93 -1.12
C THR A 114 -11.53 0.53 -1.97
N PHE A 115 -11.72 -0.36 -2.94
CA PHE A 115 -10.66 -0.83 -3.82
C PHE A 115 -10.15 0.28 -4.76
N SER A 116 -11.05 1.11 -5.30
CA SER A 116 -10.67 2.27 -6.11
C SER A 116 -9.82 3.26 -5.30
N SER A 117 -10.22 3.53 -4.07
CA SER A 117 -9.49 4.42 -3.16
C SER A 117 -8.13 3.84 -2.75
N PHE A 118 -8.07 2.52 -2.50
CA PHE A 118 -6.84 1.81 -2.20
C PHE A 118 -5.84 1.92 -3.35
N LEU A 119 -6.27 1.62 -4.58
CA LEU A 119 -5.42 1.74 -5.77
C LEU A 119 -4.93 3.18 -5.94
N GLY A 120 -5.80 4.18 -5.78
CA GLY A 120 -5.42 5.60 -5.88
C GLY A 120 -4.35 6.00 -4.87
N ARG A 121 -4.49 5.57 -3.61
CA ARG A 121 -3.49 5.83 -2.55
C ARG A 121 -2.16 5.11 -2.82
N MET A 122 -2.22 3.87 -3.29
CA MET A 122 -1.03 3.09 -3.65
C MET A 122 -0.28 3.73 -4.83
N THR A 123 -1.00 4.07 -5.90
CA THR A 123 -0.43 4.75 -7.07
C THR A 123 0.17 6.10 -6.67
N SER A 124 -0.53 6.90 -5.84
CA SER A 124 0.00 8.19 -5.36
C SER A 124 1.30 8.02 -4.58
N ALA A 125 1.37 7.04 -3.66
CA ALA A 125 2.58 6.74 -2.90
C ALA A 125 3.75 6.32 -3.82
N MET A 126 3.47 5.48 -4.84
CA MET A 126 4.47 5.10 -5.83
C MET A 126 4.93 6.29 -6.68
N THR A 127 4.01 7.13 -7.14
CA THR A 127 4.32 8.33 -7.93
C THR A 127 5.14 9.33 -7.12
N GLN A 128 4.87 9.51 -5.83
CA GLN A 128 5.67 10.35 -4.93
C GLN A 128 7.13 9.86 -4.88
N LEU A 129 7.33 8.55 -4.69
CA LEU A 129 8.67 7.95 -4.68
C LEU A 129 9.41 8.15 -6.02
N MET A 130 8.71 7.96 -7.14
CA MET A 130 9.27 8.18 -8.47
C MET A 130 9.63 9.65 -8.70
N ASN A 131 8.77 10.59 -8.30
CA ASN A 131 9.00 12.03 -8.43
C ASN A 131 10.18 12.52 -7.60
N LEU A 132 10.34 12.02 -6.36
CA LEU A 132 11.52 12.30 -5.54
C LEU A 132 12.82 11.88 -6.24
N THR A 133 12.81 10.70 -6.86
CA THR A 133 13.96 10.20 -7.62
C THR A 133 14.20 11.00 -8.91
N ALA A 134 13.13 11.40 -9.60
CA ALA A 134 13.19 12.14 -10.84
C ALA A 134 13.69 13.59 -10.64
N SER A 135 13.18 14.31 -9.62
CA SER A 135 13.60 15.68 -9.31
C SER A 135 15.10 15.73 -9.01
N ARG A 136 15.61 14.82 -8.18
CA ARG A 136 17.05 14.72 -7.89
C ARG A 136 17.87 14.54 -9.17
N ARG A 137 17.41 13.67 -10.08
CA ARG A 137 18.08 13.45 -11.38
C ARG A 137 18.06 14.70 -12.27
N GLN A 138 16.97 15.46 -12.26
CA GLN A 138 16.82 16.68 -13.05
C GLN A 138 17.70 17.82 -12.52
N ASP A 139 17.75 18.03 -11.21
CA ASP A 139 18.62 19.04 -10.60
C ASP A 139 20.09 18.75 -10.88
N ASP A 140 20.48 17.48 -10.73
CA ASP A 140 21.81 16.97 -11.08
C ASP A 140 22.15 17.21 -12.57
N ALA A 141 21.20 16.99 -13.48
CA ALA A 141 21.39 17.21 -14.91
C ALA A 141 21.55 18.71 -15.23
N THR A 142 20.77 19.56 -14.56
CA THR A 142 20.81 21.02 -14.73
C THR A 142 22.16 21.59 -14.26
N LEU A 143 22.65 21.16 -13.10
CA LEU A 143 23.95 21.58 -12.59
C LEU A 143 25.09 21.13 -13.52
N ARG A 144 25.04 19.87 -14.01
CA ARG A 144 26.00 19.37 -15.01
C ARG A 144 26.01 20.22 -16.28
N LYS A 145 24.83 20.58 -16.79
CA LYS A 145 24.69 21.46 -17.95
C LYS A 145 25.30 22.83 -17.69
N PHE A 146 24.97 23.48 -16.57
CA PHE A 146 25.52 24.78 -16.19
C PHE A 146 27.06 24.78 -16.14
N MET A 147 27.68 23.78 -15.52
CA MET A 147 29.14 23.69 -15.42
C MET A 147 29.80 23.49 -16.79
N ARG A 148 29.16 22.71 -17.68
CA ARG A 148 29.62 22.50 -19.05
C ARG A 148 29.52 23.79 -19.87
N ASP A 149 28.38 24.47 -19.81
CA ASP A 149 28.10 25.67 -20.60
C ASP A 149 29.02 26.84 -20.20
N ASN A 150 29.40 26.92 -18.91
CA ASN A 150 30.36 27.90 -18.38
C ASN A 150 31.83 27.46 -18.45
N LYS A 151 32.16 26.33 -19.09
CA LYS A 151 33.53 25.79 -19.22
C LYS A 151 34.29 25.72 -17.88
N VAL A 152 33.60 25.33 -16.82
CA VAL A 152 34.18 25.22 -15.47
C VAL A 152 35.29 24.16 -15.47
N SER A 153 36.46 24.50 -14.93
CA SER A 153 37.58 23.55 -14.83
C SER A 153 37.20 22.31 -14.01
N THR A 154 37.76 21.15 -14.34
CA THR A 154 37.41 19.87 -13.69
C THR A 154 37.69 19.86 -12.19
N SER A 155 38.68 20.62 -11.70
CA SER A 155 38.97 20.79 -10.27
C SER A 155 37.87 21.59 -9.57
N LEU A 156 37.44 22.71 -10.16
CA LEU A 156 36.40 23.57 -9.62
C LEU A 156 35.02 22.90 -9.69
N ALA A 157 34.69 22.24 -10.79
CA ALA A 157 33.46 21.47 -10.95
C ALA A 157 33.31 20.39 -9.87
N ARG A 158 34.42 19.70 -9.54
CA ARG A 158 34.45 18.70 -8.46
C ARG A 158 34.21 19.34 -7.09
N HIS A 159 34.75 20.53 -6.85
CA HIS A 159 34.55 21.27 -5.61
C HIS A 159 33.08 21.71 -5.47
N ILE A 160 32.50 22.30 -6.53
CA ILE A 160 31.09 22.69 -6.60
C ILE A 160 30.18 21.49 -6.34
N TRP A 161 30.46 20.35 -7.00
CA TRP A 161 29.71 19.11 -6.77
C TRP A 161 29.77 18.61 -5.33
N SER A 162 30.93 18.72 -4.69
CA SER A 162 31.11 18.31 -3.30
C SER A 162 30.30 19.19 -2.36
N ILE A 163 30.27 20.52 -2.58
CA ILE A 163 29.48 21.45 -1.77
C ILE A 163 27.99 21.22 -2.01
N TYR A 164 27.57 21.12 -3.27
CA TYR A 164 26.16 20.90 -3.65
C TYR A 164 25.59 19.65 -3.01
N ARG A 165 26.29 18.51 -3.09
CA ARG A 165 25.86 17.26 -2.43
C ARG A 165 25.76 17.41 -0.92
N HIS A 166 26.70 18.11 -0.29
CA HIS A 166 26.66 18.37 1.16
C HIS A 166 25.45 19.23 1.55
N GLN A 167 25.14 20.26 0.77
CA GLN A 167 23.99 21.14 1.01
C GLN A 167 22.66 20.40 0.79
N MET A 168 22.56 19.57 -0.25
CA MET A 168 21.35 18.77 -0.52
C MET A 168 21.10 17.74 0.59
N ALA A 169 22.13 17.02 1.04
CA ALA A 169 22.00 16.07 2.14
C ALA A 169 21.59 16.76 3.47
N ALA A 170 22.10 17.97 3.74
CA ALA A 170 21.70 18.73 4.92
C ALA A 170 20.25 19.26 4.83
N LYS A 171 19.81 19.62 3.62
CA LYS A 171 18.43 20.08 3.36
C LYS A 171 17.42 18.94 3.52
N GLU A 172 17.73 17.75 3.02
CA GLU A 172 16.89 16.54 3.15
C GLU A 172 16.70 16.15 4.62
N LYS A 173 17.76 16.15 5.43
CA LYS A 173 17.66 15.87 6.88
C LYS A 173 16.76 16.88 7.62
N LYS A 174 16.69 18.13 7.17
CA LYS A 174 15.79 19.14 7.77
C LYS A 174 14.33 18.92 7.38
N LEU A 175 14.06 18.59 6.12
CA LEU A 175 12.70 18.31 5.62
C LEU A 175 12.10 17.09 6.31
N GLN A 176 12.83 15.97 6.37
CA GLN A 176 12.35 14.76 7.06
C GLN A 176 12.02 14.98 8.53
N ARG A 177 12.75 15.88 9.22
CA ARG A 177 12.47 16.20 10.62
C ARG A 177 11.20 17.01 10.81
N THR A 178 10.82 17.80 9.80
CA THR A 178 9.64 18.67 9.86
C THR A 178 8.36 17.88 9.57
N ASP A 179 8.43 16.90 8.66
CA ASP A 179 7.28 16.03 8.31
C ASP A 179 6.94 14.97 9.39
N ILE A 180 7.83 14.73 10.35
CA ILE A 180 7.57 13.82 11.50
C ILE A 180 6.83 14.55 12.63
N ASP A 181 6.96 15.87 12.72
CA ASP A 181 6.42 16.71 13.80
C ASP A 181 5.04 17.33 13.45
N SER A 182 4.46 16.96 12.30
CA SER A 182 3.19 17.45 11.76
C SER A 182 2.20 16.34 11.48
#